data_AF-A0A1G4AMS0-F1
#
_entry.id   AF-A0A1G4AMS0-F1
#
_cell.length_a   1.000
_cell.length_b   1.000
_cell.length_c   1.000
_cell.angle_alpha   90.00
_cell.angle_beta   90.00
_cell.angle_gamma   90.00
#
_symmetry.space_group_name_H-M   'P 1'
#
loop_
_entity.id
_entity.type
_entity.pdbx_description
1 polymer ?
#
loop_
_entity_poly.entity_id
_entity_poly.type
_entity_poly.pdbx_seq_one_letter_code
_entity_poly.pdbx_strand_id
1 'polypeptide(L)'
;FFEVFILASTTIQRKTRREKQWQSLTGLKTGKKCSGPKEWPELRDLDLREPSAGTVALLVNMHIEPGEQNAVYIHDSNDDQVAMVGSGDYEGYSVIIPWQIGLKYVCYGSCKVAEVKVIEDTST
;
A
#
# COMPACT_ATOMS: atom_id res chain seq x y z
N PHE A 1 2.66 2.14 17.73
CA PHE A 1 2.72 0.75 17.22
C PHE A 1 1.49 0.51 16.39
N PHE A 2 1.65 0.09 15.13
CA PHE A 2 0.54 -0.27 14.25
C PHE A 2 0.60 -1.78 14.02
N GLU A 3 -0.45 -2.51 14.38
CA GLU A 3 -0.65 -3.85 13.86
C GLU A 3 -1.12 -3.71 12.41
N VAL A 4 -0.22 -3.99 11.46
CA VAL A 4 -0.54 -4.04 10.04
C VAL A 4 -0.76 -5.51 9.69
N PHE A 5 -2.01 -5.88 9.44
CA PHE A 5 -2.37 -7.22 8.98
C PHE A 5 -2.17 -7.29 7.47
N ILE A 6 -1.05 -7.89 7.05
CA ILE A 6 -0.69 -8.04 5.64
C ILE A 6 -1.07 -9.43 5.18
N LEU A 7 -2.00 -9.50 4.23
CA LEU A 7 -2.56 -10.72 3.66
C LEU A 7 -1.83 -11.03 2.35
N ALA A 8 -1.18 -12.18 2.22
CA ALA A 8 -0.54 -12.57 0.95
C ALA A 8 -1.60 -13.04 -0.08
N SER A 9 -2.27 -12.08 -0.69
CA SER A 9 -2.96 -12.13 -1.99
C SER A 9 -3.39 -10.70 -2.28
N THR A 10 -3.45 -10.31 -3.56
CA THR A 10 -3.80 -8.98 -4.08
C THR A 10 -5.21 -8.54 -3.63
N THR A 11 -5.38 -8.23 -2.35
CA THR A 11 -6.66 -7.85 -1.75
C THR A 11 -6.52 -6.51 -1.06
N ILE A 12 -7.15 -5.50 -1.66
CA ILE A 12 -7.14 -4.10 -1.25
C ILE A 12 -7.95 -3.93 0.04
N GLN A 13 -7.34 -3.41 1.11
CA GLN A 13 -8.02 -3.16 2.40
C GLN A 13 -8.47 -1.69 2.54
N ARG A 14 -9.63 -1.45 3.18
CA ARG A 14 -10.21 -0.10 3.43
C ARG A 14 -10.25 0.26 4.92
N LYS A 15 -10.08 1.55 5.26
CA LYS A 15 -10.22 2.09 6.63
C LYS A 15 -11.10 3.34 6.71
N THR A 16 -12.32 3.23 7.22
CA THR A 16 -13.24 4.37 7.45
C THR A 16 -12.84 5.20 8.68
N ARG A 17 -13.07 6.52 8.64
CA ARG A 17 -12.77 7.48 9.73
C ARG A 17 -13.62 7.29 10.99
N ARG A 18 -14.76 6.60 10.92
CA ARG A 18 -15.72 6.43 12.03
C ARG A 18 -15.63 5.09 12.78
N GLU A 19 -14.93 4.10 12.25
CA GLU A 19 -14.77 2.81 12.91
C GLU A 19 -13.29 2.44 12.91
N LYS A 20 -12.71 2.26 14.09
CA LYS A 20 -11.38 1.65 14.27
C LYS A 20 -11.42 0.15 13.95
N GLN A 21 -12.23 -0.27 12.98
CA GLN A 21 -12.48 -1.67 12.65
C GLN A 21 -12.10 -1.91 11.20
N TRP A 22 -11.09 -2.75 11.03
CA TRP A 22 -10.58 -3.18 9.74
C TRP A 22 -11.48 -4.29 9.18
N GLN A 23 -12.06 -4.09 7.99
CA GLN A 23 -12.80 -5.15 7.32
C GLN A 23 -11.84 -5.95 6.42
N SER A 24 -11.47 -7.14 6.90
CA SER A 24 -10.66 -8.14 6.19
C SER A 24 -11.55 -9.02 5.33
N LEU A 25 -11.22 -9.15 4.04
CA LEU A 25 -11.98 -9.99 3.10
C LEU A 25 -11.41 -11.39 2.82
N THR A 26 -10.22 -11.78 3.33
CA THR A 26 -9.79 -13.19 3.49
C THR A 26 -8.36 -13.27 4.03
N GLY A 27 -8.10 -14.24 4.92
CA GLY A 27 -6.99 -14.25 5.88
C GLY A 27 -5.65 -14.85 5.47
N LEU A 28 -4.57 -14.18 5.89
CA LEU A 28 -3.28 -14.74 6.29
C LEU A 28 -2.68 -13.84 7.39
N LYS A 29 -2.56 -14.35 8.62
CA LYS A 29 -1.96 -13.63 9.76
C LYS A 29 -0.45 -13.92 9.78
N THR A 30 0.40 -12.95 9.46
CA THR A 30 1.87 -13.15 9.56
C THR A 30 2.37 -13.20 11.00
N GLY A 31 1.64 -12.58 11.95
CA GLY A 31 2.01 -12.55 13.38
C GLY A 31 3.28 -11.76 13.70
N LYS A 32 3.93 -11.14 12.71
CA LYS A 32 5.18 -10.39 12.86
C LYS A 32 4.91 -8.89 12.99
N LYS A 33 5.67 -8.22 13.86
CA LYS A 33 5.63 -6.76 13.99
C LYS A 33 6.10 -6.13 12.68
N CYS A 34 5.38 -5.11 12.23
CA CYS A 34 5.73 -4.34 11.06
C CYS A 34 6.07 -2.90 11.47
N SER A 35 7.01 -2.28 10.76
CA SER A 35 7.29 -0.86 10.92
C SER A 35 6.18 -0.09 10.22
N GLY A 36 5.55 0.84 10.94
CA GLY A 36 4.72 1.84 10.29
C GLY A 36 5.55 2.67 9.31
N PRO A 37 4.90 3.36 8.35
CA PRO A 37 5.61 4.22 7.42
C PRO A 37 6.29 5.34 8.22
N LYS A 38 7.62 5.46 8.09
CA LYS A 38 8.37 6.57 8.70
C LYS A 38 8.12 7.88 7.96
N GLU A 39 7.94 7.79 6.64
CA GLU A 39 7.72 8.90 5.74
C GLU A 39 6.66 8.52 4.70
N TRP A 40 5.99 9.53 4.16
CA TRP A 40 5.04 9.41 3.06
C TRP A 40 5.59 10.17 1.87
N PRO A 41 6.49 9.56 1.09
CA PRO A 41 7.07 10.23 -0.06
C PRO A 41 5.96 10.59 -1.06
N GLU A 42 6.01 11.83 -1.50
CA GLU A 42 5.22 12.30 -2.64
C GLU A 42 5.90 11.82 -3.92
N LEU A 43 5.16 11.03 -4.70
CA LEU A 43 5.59 10.53 -5.99
C LEU A 43 5.02 11.42 -7.08
N ARG A 44 5.83 11.65 -8.12
CA ARG A 44 5.40 12.41 -9.29
C ARG A 44 4.59 11.53 -10.22
N ASP A 45 3.83 12.18 -11.09
CA ASP A 45 3.10 11.52 -12.15
C ASP A 45 4.05 10.67 -13.01
N LEU A 46 3.62 9.43 -13.28
CA LEU A 46 4.35 8.39 -14.00
C LEU A 46 5.65 7.91 -13.33
N ASP A 47 5.88 8.23 -12.05
CA ASP A 47 7.01 7.66 -11.31
C ASP A 47 6.84 6.14 -11.17
N LEU A 48 7.66 5.38 -11.90
CA LEU A 48 7.82 3.94 -11.73
C LEU A 48 8.73 3.65 -10.54
N ARG A 49 8.27 2.77 -9.64
CA ARG A 49 8.99 2.40 -8.43
C ARG A 49 8.97 0.89 -8.23
N GLU A 50 10.12 0.38 -7.84
CA GLU A 50 10.27 -0.95 -7.26
C GLU A 50 10.41 -0.79 -5.75
N PRO A 51 9.49 -1.36 -4.95
CA PRO A 51 9.64 -1.32 -3.51
C PRO A 51 10.93 -1.97 -3.04
N SER A 52 11.46 -1.45 -1.94
CA SER A 52 12.68 -1.98 -1.35
C SER A 52 12.57 -3.46 -1.02
N ALA A 53 13.71 -4.15 -1.03
CA ALA A 53 13.80 -5.49 -0.44
C ALA A 53 13.27 -5.50 1.00
N GLY A 54 12.43 -6.49 1.33
CA GLY A 54 11.79 -6.63 2.64
C GLY A 54 10.45 -5.88 2.80
N THR A 55 10.00 -5.17 1.77
CA THR A 55 8.66 -4.57 1.77
C THR A 55 7.59 -5.63 1.64
N VAL A 56 6.65 -5.63 2.58
CA VAL A 56 5.56 -6.59 2.70
C VAL A 56 4.21 -5.98 2.33
N ALA A 57 4.07 -4.66 2.40
CA ALA A 57 2.91 -3.96 1.89
C ALA A 57 3.27 -2.53 1.48
N LEU A 58 2.46 -1.97 0.60
CA LEU A 58 2.39 -0.55 0.33
C LEU A 58 1.18 0.04 1.05
N LEU A 59 1.35 1.26 1.56
CA LEU A 59 0.27 2.10 2.04
C LEU A 59 0.10 3.25 1.06
N VAL A 60 -1.10 3.40 0.52
CA VAL A 60 -1.44 4.48 -0.40
C VAL A 60 -2.43 5.41 0.28
N ASN A 61 -2.08 6.69 0.35
CA ASN A 61 -2.95 7.71 0.91
C ASN A 61 -3.83 8.31 -0.21
N MET A 62 -5.13 8.05 -0.12
CA MET A 62 -6.17 8.53 -1.04
C MET A 62 -6.98 9.70 -0.46
N HIS A 63 -6.46 10.36 0.59
CA HIS A 63 -6.94 11.68 1.01
C HIS A 63 -6.39 12.74 0.06
N ILE A 64 -7.04 12.86 -1.10
CA ILE A 64 -6.72 13.84 -2.15
C ILE A 64 -7.44 15.16 -1.89
N GLU A 65 -6.88 16.26 -2.38
CA GLU A 65 -7.57 17.55 -2.35
C GLU A 65 -8.72 17.58 -3.37
N PRO A 66 -9.76 18.42 -3.15
CA PRO A 66 -10.87 18.53 -4.09
C PRO A 66 -10.38 18.89 -5.50
N GLY A 67 -10.69 18.06 -6.49
CA GLY A 67 -10.31 18.27 -7.89
C GLY A 67 -9.01 17.58 -8.31
N GLU A 68 -8.26 16.99 -7.37
CA GLU A 68 -7.12 16.13 -7.70
C GLU A 68 -7.57 14.71 -8.03
N GLN A 69 -6.73 13.97 -8.75
CA GLN A 69 -6.89 12.53 -8.96
C GLN A 69 -5.56 11.85 -8.70
N ASN A 70 -5.62 10.67 -8.08
CA ASN A 70 -4.47 9.80 -7.98
C ASN A 70 -4.85 8.34 -8.22
N ALA A 71 -3.92 7.59 -8.79
CA ALA A 71 -4.05 6.16 -8.96
C ALA A 71 -2.68 5.50 -8.91
N VAL A 72 -2.64 4.31 -8.30
CA VAL A 72 -1.46 3.47 -8.25
C VAL A 72 -1.75 2.23 -9.08
N TYR A 73 -0.99 2.05 -10.14
CA TYR A 73 -1.04 0.90 -11.03
C TYR A 73 0.06 -0.07 -10.63
N ILE A 74 -0.24 -1.36 -10.59
CA ILE A 74 0.72 -2.40 -10.22
C ILE A 74 0.97 -3.25 -11.47
N HIS A 75 2.25 -3.44 -11.77
CA HIS A 75 2.73 -4.17 -12.92
C HIS A 75 3.56 -5.38 -12.48
N ASP A 76 3.54 -6.44 -13.27
CA ASP A 76 4.43 -7.58 -13.09
C ASP A 76 5.82 -7.34 -13.74
N SER A 77 6.64 -8.39 -13.79
CA SER A 77 7.97 -8.32 -14.38
C SER A 77 8.00 -8.11 -15.89
N ASN A 78 6.88 -8.39 -16.58
CA ASN A 78 6.71 -8.18 -18.03
C ASN A 78 6.11 -6.81 -18.35
N ASP A 79 5.96 -5.95 -17.33
CA ASP A 79 5.28 -4.66 -17.38
C ASP A 79 3.78 -4.72 -17.68
N ASP A 80 3.17 -5.92 -17.58
CA ASP A 80 1.72 -6.10 -17.69
C ASP A 80 1.03 -5.58 -16.43
N GLN A 81 -0.05 -4.83 -16.60
CA GLN A 81 -0.85 -4.34 -15.47
C GLN A 81 -1.62 -5.49 -14.83
N VAL A 82 -1.41 -5.70 -13.53
CA VAL A 82 -2.07 -6.77 -12.77
C VAL A 82 -3.07 -6.26 -11.72
N ALA A 83 -2.96 -4.99 -11.31
CA ALA A 83 -3.91 -4.37 -10.38
C ALA A 83 -3.88 -2.83 -10.46
N MET A 84 -4.88 -2.20 -9.85
CA MET A 84 -4.97 -0.74 -9.73
C MET A 84 -5.69 -0.35 -8.44
N VAL A 85 -5.24 0.75 -7.83
CA VAL A 85 -5.95 1.46 -6.76
C VAL A 85 -6.10 2.91 -7.16
N GLY A 86 -7.33 3.35 -7.47
CA GLY A 86 -7.62 4.73 -7.86
C GLY A 86 -8.44 5.49 -6.82
N SER A 87 -8.41 6.82 -6.89
CA SER A 87 -9.23 7.68 -6.03
C SER A 87 -10.73 7.41 -6.16
N GLY A 88 -11.25 7.03 -7.33
CA GLY A 88 -12.69 6.80 -7.53
C GLY A 88 -13.34 5.83 -6.52
N ASP A 89 -12.69 4.69 -6.24
CA ASP A 89 -13.23 3.67 -5.34
C ASP A 89 -12.74 3.78 -3.88
N TYR A 90 -11.76 4.67 -3.64
CA TYR A 90 -11.01 4.73 -2.38
C TYR A 90 -10.78 6.16 -1.88
N GLU A 91 -11.52 7.15 -2.39
CA GLU A 91 -11.40 8.55 -1.98
C GLU A 91 -11.61 8.73 -0.47
N GLY A 92 -10.67 9.42 0.18
CA GLY A 92 -10.72 9.69 1.61
C GLY A 92 -10.33 8.50 2.50
N TYR A 93 -9.67 7.49 1.93
CA TYR A 93 -9.15 6.33 2.65
C TYR A 93 -7.62 6.26 2.59
N SER A 94 -7.04 5.49 3.52
CA SER A 94 -5.70 4.94 3.35
C SER A 94 -5.83 3.46 2.99
N VAL A 95 -5.21 3.07 1.89
CA VAL A 95 -5.31 1.74 1.30
C VAL A 95 -4.05 0.94 1.60
N ILE A 96 -4.23 -0.31 2.01
CA ILE A 96 -3.12 -1.25 2.21
C ILE A 96 -3.12 -2.22 1.03
N ILE A 97 -1.98 -2.30 0.35
CA ILE A 97 -1.73 -3.18 -0.78
C ILE A 97 -0.65 -4.18 -0.34
N PRO A 98 -0.98 -5.45 -0.13
CA PRO A 98 0.03 -6.47 0.13
C PRO A 98 1.01 -6.56 -1.05
N TRP A 99 2.30 -6.68 -0.73
CA TRP A 99 3.35 -6.64 -1.73
C TRP A 99 4.03 -7.99 -1.91
N GLN A 100 4.38 -8.31 -3.15
CA GLN A 100 5.17 -9.48 -3.53
C GLN A 100 6.40 -9.03 -4.31
N ILE A 101 7.51 -9.74 -4.11
CA ILE A 101 8.76 -9.49 -4.83
C ILE A 101 8.54 -9.74 -6.33
N GLY A 102 9.12 -8.89 -7.18
CA GLY A 102 9.01 -8.99 -8.64
C GLY A 102 7.89 -8.16 -9.25
N LEU A 103 7.10 -7.46 -8.44
CA LEU A 103 6.15 -6.45 -8.89
C LEU A 103 6.79 -5.06 -8.93
N LYS A 104 6.22 -4.17 -9.74
CA LYS A 104 6.52 -2.74 -9.80
C LYS A 104 5.22 -1.94 -9.67
N TYR A 105 5.31 -0.68 -9.29
CA TYR A 105 4.13 0.19 -9.31
C TYR A 105 4.42 1.54 -9.95
N VAL A 106 3.38 2.12 -10.56
CA VAL A 106 3.40 3.42 -11.23
C VAL A 106 2.34 4.30 -10.59
N CYS A 107 2.74 5.51 -10.22
CA CYS A 107 1.79 6.55 -9.80
C CYS A 107 1.24 7.29 -11.02
N TYR A 108 -0.06 7.58 -11.02
CA TYR A 108 -0.70 8.57 -11.87
C TYR A 108 -1.27 9.68 -10.98
N GLY A 109 -0.91 10.93 -11.25
CA GLY A 109 -1.23 12.09 -10.41
C GLY A 109 -0.28 12.26 -9.22
N SER A 110 -0.75 12.91 -8.16
CA SER A 110 0.01 13.11 -6.91
C SER A 110 -0.24 11.96 -5.93
N CYS A 111 0.63 10.96 -5.91
CA CYS A 111 0.51 9.83 -4.97
C CYS A 111 1.37 10.01 -3.73
N LYS A 112 0.81 9.62 -2.57
CA LYS A 112 1.55 9.46 -1.31
C LYS A 112 1.59 7.97 -0.99
N VAL A 113 2.72 7.33 -1.29
CA VAL A 113 2.88 5.88 -1.14
C VAL A 113 4.01 5.59 -0.17
N ALA A 114 3.74 4.83 0.88
CA ALA A 114 4.74 4.45 1.86
C ALA A 114 4.92 2.94 1.93
N GLU A 115 6.15 2.50 2.15
CA GLU A 115 6.49 1.09 2.28
C GLU A 115 6.36 0.61 3.73
N VAL A 116 5.80 -0.59 3.90
CA VAL A 116 5.74 -1.30 5.19
C VAL A 116 6.70 -2.46 5.14
N LYS A 117 7.60 -2.53 6.12
CA LYS A 117 8.62 -3.59 6.26
C LYS A 117 8.40 -4.36 7.56
N VAL A 118 8.81 -5.63 7.56
CA VAL A 118 8.82 -6.43 8.79
C VAL A 118 9.93 -5.92 9.71
N ILE A 119 9.64 -5.77 10.99
CA ILE A 119 10.67 -5.56 12.01
C ILE A 119 11.15 -6.94 12.39
N GLU A 120 12.37 -7.30 12.01
CA GLU A 120 13.05 -8.43 12.62
C GLU A 120 13.32 -8.04 14.08
N ASP A 121 12.72 -8.75 15.04
CA ASP A 121 13.12 -8.63 16.44
C ASP A 121 14.57 -9.14 16.50
N THR A 122 15.55 -8.23 16.49
CA THR A 122 16.94 -8.56 16.81
C THR A 122 16.98 -8.89 18.31
N SER A 123 16.69 -10.15 18.65
CA SER A 123 16.99 -10.70 19.97
C SER A 123 18.51 -10.75 20.12
N THR A 124 19.06 -9.85 20.94
CA THR A 124 20.41 -9.96 21.52
C THR A 124 20.26 -10.40 22.96
#